data_AF-A0A0Q5V2U1-F1
#
_entry.id   AF-A0A0Q5V2U1-F1
#
_cell.length_a   1.000
_cell.length_b   1.000
_cell.length_c   1.000
_cell.angle_alpha   90.00
_cell.angle_beta   90.00
_cell.angle_gamma   90.00
#
_symmetry.space_group_name_H-M   'P 1'
#
loop_
_entity.id
_entity.type
_entity.pdbx_description
1 polymer ?
#
loop_
_entity_poly.entity_id
_entity_poly.type
_entity_poly.pdbx_seq_one_letter_code
_entity_poly.pdbx_strand_id
1 'polypeptide(L)'
;MEDVKENNKKEIAEKREEREKEDKVSEDLKLVIDMAKIQCTLCTNPQGILKVNFDTPTTQDKLTATVVEKDMRSLIFMGTCTKSPNSAVPCASVMQLGEWKDVGTLKVQDQFPLLKKSTIPCNYGGSTIEITDSGQRSEPTQLPAGAPLPKKTDEEYKCTYCDDEITLEQIKYVITGETDGKLAEEENVKEILTLLNKYRKDYKLDTCLRKAHFIAQVGAESKFKNTTEGSSYSPDALSIFNSDKVRFRSGVLIDDTVLSSLSSKLTELFKIVDKDGKEIAKTNEQLKTILKDQKVVVDEKEIYARFAGVPDPADKKKKLPKLLKEVVKADKTVDYKIFLKIHSAFGMETLSRAYASRYENEDELSRDGWKFRGRGLKQITFKANYKSFTNFRNKYPFPDDTTGKIDFTVTEDAAKLTGTFDKLAANLLYGVQSALWYWIEGNGKVYANADSDNVIGATKAINGGYNGLENRDNYTKNARQESGLNVFNHYKQMHENGTETEKATVIKLLKFLVKDNKKADGIKKNGKTVIVNTKDTNAQPLLDELDKPVQKK
;
A
#
# COMPACT_ATOMS: atom_id res chain seq x y z
N MET A 1 53.95 13.60 8.78
CA MET A 1 52.53 14.03 8.72
C MET A 1 51.59 13.02 9.36
N GLU A 2 51.93 11.71 9.39
CA GLU A 2 51.15 10.69 10.12
C GLU A 2 51.28 10.81 11.64
N ASP A 3 52.46 11.09 12.19
CA ASP A 3 52.65 11.23 13.65
C ASP A 3 51.86 12.38 14.30
N VAL A 4 51.58 13.45 13.55
CA VAL A 4 50.77 14.60 14.03
C VAL A 4 49.28 14.25 14.08
N LYS A 5 48.82 13.38 13.18
CA LYS A 5 47.41 12.91 13.17
C LYS A 5 47.15 11.87 14.25
N GLU A 6 48.13 11.02 14.53
CA GLU A 6 48.08 10.02 15.61
C GLU A 6 48.02 10.72 16.99
N ASN A 7 48.90 11.70 17.22
CA ASN A 7 48.95 12.46 18.48
C ASN A 7 47.68 13.31 18.70
N ASN A 8 47.16 13.98 17.67
CA ASN A 8 45.91 14.73 17.77
C ASN A 8 44.69 13.83 18.05
N LYS A 9 44.65 12.61 17.52
CA LYS A 9 43.58 11.64 17.83
C LYS A 9 43.60 11.22 19.30
N LYS A 10 44.79 11.00 19.86
CA LYS A 10 44.97 10.60 21.26
C LYS A 10 44.57 11.73 22.22
N GLU A 11 45.02 12.95 21.94
CA GLU A 11 44.69 14.14 22.74
C GLU A 11 43.19 14.49 22.71
N ILE A 12 42.51 14.27 21.57
CA ILE A 12 41.06 14.47 21.46
C ILE A 12 40.27 13.40 22.21
N ALA A 13 40.75 12.15 22.21
CA ALA A 13 40.11 11.06 22.97
C ALA A 13 40.24 11.30 24.48
N GLU A 14 41.42 11.68 24.95
CA GLU A 14 41.66 12.02 26.36
C GLU A 14 40.78 13.21 26.82
N LYS A 15 40.68 14.27 26.01
CA LYS A 15 39.77 15.41 26.28
C LYS A 15 38.28 15.06 26.19
N ARG A 16 37.90 13.98 25.52
CA ARG A 16 36.51 13.48 25.51
C ARG A 16 36.21 12.70 26.78
N GLU A 17 37.11 11.82 27.18
CA GLU A 17 36.99 11.10 28.45
C GLU A 17 36.99 12.05 29.65
N GLU A 18 37.77 13.13 29.60
CA GLU A 18 37.78 14.16 30.65
C GLU A 18 36.43 14.90 30.73
N ARG A 19 35.88 15.34 29.58
CA ARG A 19 34.54 15.96 29.53
C ARG A 19 33.42 15.00 29.92
N GLU A 20 33.49 13.73 29.53
CA GLU A 20 32.53 12.72 29.96
C GLU A 20 32.59 12.48 31.48
N LYS A 21 33.78 12.56 32.09
CA LYS A 21 33.95 12.52 33.55
C LYS A 21 33.38 13.78 34.21
N GLU A 22 33.64 14.97 33.65
CA GLU A 22 33.10 16.24 34.16
C GLU A 22 31.56 16.30 34.04
N ASP A 23 31.00 15.89 32.90
CA ASP A 23 29.55 15.83 32.67
C ASP A 23 28.89 14.82 33.60
N LYS A 24 29.52 13.66 33.83
CA LYS A 24 29.04 12.67 34.78
C LYS A 24 29.07 13.19 36.21
N VAL A 25 30.14 13.86 36.63
CA VAL A 25 30.23 14.52 37.94
C VAL A 25 29.16 15.61 38.07
N SER A 26 28.91 16.38 37.01
CA SER A 26 27.87 17.40 36.94
C SER A 26 26.46 16.81 37.08
N GLU A 27 26.17 15.71 36.38
CA GLU A 27 24.91 14.97 36.49
C GLU A 27 24.67 14.41 37.90
N ASP A 28 25.70 13.81 38.50
CA ASP A 28 25.65 13.21 39.84
C ASP A 28 25.36 14.25 40.94
N LEU A 29 25.73 15.52 40.70
CA LEU A 29 25.52 16.64 41.61
C LEU A 29 24.20 17.39 41.39
N LYS A 30 23.33 16.94 40.48
CA LYS A 30 21.99 17.55 40.32
C LYS A 30 21.15 17.35 41.58
N LEU A 31 20.53 18.42 42.07
CA LEU A 31 19.50 18.34 43.11
C LEU A 31 18.33 17.46 42.64
N VAL A 32 17.75 16.71 43.56
CA VAL A 32 16.61 15.84 43.28
C VAL A 32 15.33 16.61 43.57
N ILE A 33 14.36 16.55 42.66
CA ILE A 33 13.08 17.26 42.80
C ILE A 33 11.90 16.28 42.80
N ASP A 34 10.72 16.76 43.19
CA ASP A 34 9.50 15.94 43.29
C ASP A 34 9.21 15.11 42.02
N MET A 35 8.80 13.87 42.25
CA MET A 35 8.58 12.83 41.23
C MET A 35 9.86 12.32 40.53
N ALA A 36 11.02 12.46 41.16
CA ALA A 36 12.27 11.81 40.73
C ALA A 36 12.11 10.27 40.69
N LYS A 37 12.94 9.60 39.89
CA LYS A 37 12.90 8.12 39.77
C LYS A 37 13.94 7.48 40.66
N ILE A 38 13.53 6.41 41.32
CA ILE A 38 14.37 5.59 42.20
C ILE A 38 14.34 4.13 41.77
N GLN A 39 15.38 3.39 42.11
CA GLN A 39 15.50 1.98 41.77
C GLN A 39 15.90 1.13 42.97
N CYS A 40 15.24 -0.03 43.11
CA CYS A 40 15.57 -1.09 44.05
C CYS A 40 15.67 -2.43 43.32
N THR A 41 16.85 -3.05 43.32
CA THR A 41 17.08 -4.33 42.61
C THR A 41 16.36 -5.53 43.23
N LEU A 42 15.89 -5.40 44.48
CA LEU A 42 15.16 -6.45 45.20
C LEU A 42 13.64 -6.18 45.29
N CYS A 43 13.12 -5.27 44.47
CA CYS A 43 11.69 -5.11 44.27
C CYS A 43 11.26 -5.86 43.00
N THR A 44 10.12 -6.57 43.03
CA THR A 44 9.56 -7.22 41.84
C THR A 44 9.17 -6.22 40.75
N ASN A 45 8.92 -4.97 41.11
CA ASN A 45 8.92 -3.83 40.21
C ASN A 45 10.10 -2.90 40.57
N PRO A 46 11.27 -3.03 39.92
CA PRO A 46 12.49 -2.36 40.36
C PRO A 46 12.45 -0.83 40.34
N GLN A 47 11.54 -0.22 39.57
CA GLN A 47 11.43 1.23 39.46
C GLN A 47 10.37 1.78 40.42
N GLY A 48 10.68 2.89 41.06
CA GLY A 48 9.80 3.61 41.99
C GLY A 48 9.89 5.12 41.78
N ILE A 49 9.10 5.85 42.56
CA ILE A 49 9.02 7.31 42.53
C ILE A 49 9.43 7.86 43.89
N LEU A 50 10.25 8.91 43.88
CA LEU A 50 10.53 9.73 45.06
C LEU A 50 9.54 10.89 45.10
N LYS A 51 8.64 10.86 46.08
CA LYS A 51 7.68 11.92 46.40
C LYS A 51 8.24 12.80 47.50
N VAL A 52 8.26 14.12 47.27
CA VAL A 52 8.69 15.10 48.27
C VAL A 52 7.47 15.52 49.07
N ASN A 53 7.52 15.28 50.38
CA ASN A 53 6.45 15.58 51.32
C ASN A 53 6.82 16.72 52.27
N PHE A 54 8.11 17.00 52.45
CA PHE A 54 8.58 18.15 53.20
C PHE A 54 8.39 19.43 52.36
N ASP A 55 7.68 20.40 52.93
CA ASP A 55 7.52 21.72 52.31
C ASP A 55 8.91 22.32 52.15
N THR A 56 9.32 22.60 50.92
CA THR A 56 10.66 23.06 50.54
C THR A 56 10.56 24.02 49.36
N PRO A 57 11.54 24.91 49.16
CA PRO A 57 11.60 25.74 47.97
C PRO A 57 11.60 24.90 46.69
N THR A 58 10.99 25.44 45.65
CA THR A 58 10.93 24.78 44.37
C THR A 58 12.22 24.95 43.58
N THR A 59 12.66 23.87 42.94
CA THR A 59 13.65 23.88 41.87
C THR A 59 12.91 23.42 40.61
N GLN A 60 12.83 24.29 39.60
CA GLN A 60 12.06 24.03 38.37
C GLN A 60 10.59 23.69 38.63
N ASP A 61 9.90 24.56 39.37
CA ASP A 61 8.47 24.46 39.70
C ASP A 61 8.07 23.20 40.50
N LYS A 62 9.04 22.49 41.08
CA LYS A 62 8.82 21.32 41.92
C LYS A 62 9.62 21.37 43.22
N LEU A 63 9.06 20.82 44.30
CA LEU A 63 9.72 20.78 45.61
C LEU A 63 11.07 20.06 45.54
N THR A 64 12.05 20.54 46.31
CA THR A 64 13.40 19.99 46.34
C THR A 64 13.49 18.89 47.41
N ALA A 65 13.89 17.68 47.02
CA ALA A 65 14.00 16.55 47.95
C ALA A 65 15.16 16.74 48.94
N THR A 66 14.95 16.32 50.19
CA THR A 66 15.94 16.42 51.27
C THR A 66 16.07 15.11 52.05
N VAL A 67 17.02 15.05 52.98
CA VAL A 67 17.22 13.90 53.88
C VAL A 67 15.99 13.52 54.73
N VAL A 68 14.98 14.39 54.80
CA VAL A 68 13.71 14.10 55.48
C VAL A 68 12.91 13.03 54.74
N GLU A 69 13.11 12.88 53.43
CA GLU A 69 12.40 11.93 52.56
C GLU A 69 12.91 10.49 52.75
N LYS A 70 12.62 9.87 53.89
CA LYS A 70 13.17 8.55 54.28
C LYS A 70 12.13 7.57 54.82
N ASP A 71 10.89 7.64 54.33
CA ASP A 71 9.84 6.69 54.67
C ASP A 71 9.03 6.22 53.44
N MET A 72 8.05 5.35 53.68
CA MET A 72 7.18 4.75 52.65
C MET A 72 6.26 5.74 51.93
N ARG A 73 6.05 6.95 52.47
CA ARG A 73 5.27 8.02 51.82
C ARG A 73 6.14 8.75 50.79
N SER A 74 7.45 8.73 50.99
CA SER A 74 8.41 9.39 50.10
C SER A 74 9.01 8.44 49.07
N LEU A 75 9.33 7.19 49.42
CA LEU A 75 9.87 6.20 48.48
C LEU A 75 8.79 5.19 48.09
N ILE A 76 8.16 5.43 46.94
CA ILE A 76 6.97 4.69 46.50
C ILE A 76 7.38 3.63 45.46
N PHE A 77 7.25 2.36 45.83
CA PHE A 77 7.39 1.22 44.93
C PHE A 77 6.07 0.46 44.79
N MET A 78 5.69 0.12 43.56
CA MET A 78 4.46 -0.62 43.26
C MET A 78 4.65 -2.14 43.19
N GLY A 79 5.72 -2.65 43.80
CA GLY A 79 6.06 -4.08 43.82
C GLY A 79 6.22 -4.64 45.24
N THR A 80 6.54 -5.92 45.29
CA THR A 80 6.85 -6.66 46.52
C THR A 80 8.35 -6.86 46.68
N CYS A 81 8.82 -6.96 47.92
CA CYS A 81 10.24 -7.20 48.18
C CYS A 81 10.55 -8.68 47.96
N THR A 82 11.55 -9.00 47.14
CA THR A 82 11.93 -10.39 46.84
C THR A 82 12.57 -11.12 48.03
N LYS A 83 12.98 -10.39 49.07
CA LYS A 83 13.45 -10.95 50.34
C LYS A 83 12.32 -11.24 51.33
N SER A 84 11.10 -10.78 51.07
CA SER A 84 9.92 -11.20 51.82
C SER A 84 9.65 -12.69 51.58
N PRO A 85 9.15 -13.46 52.56
CA PRO A 85 8.74 -14.85 52.35
C PRO A 85 7.84 -14.96 51.11
N ASN A 86 8.27 -15.76 50.12
CA ASN A 86 7.61 -15.93 48.83
C ASN A 86 7.31 -14.62 48.07
N SER A 87 8.05 -13.53 48.31
CA SER A 87 7.80 -12.19 47.74
C SER A 87 6.37 -11.68 47.97
N ALA A 88 5.73 -12.06 49.09
CA ALA A 88 4.30 -11.85 49.30
C ALA A 88 3.95 -10.45 49.85
N VAL A 89 4.92 -9.70 50.39
CA VAL A 89 4.64 -8.43 51.09
C VAL A 89 5.06 -7.21 50.24
N PRO A 90 4.17 -6.20 50.06
CA PRO A 90 4.49 -4.97 49.36
C PRO A 90 5.69 -4.25 49.98
N CYS A 91 6.59 -3.70 49.15
CA CYS A 91 7.74 -2.94 49.62
C CYS A 91 7.34 -1.84 50.60
N ALA A 92 6.26 -1.10 50.30
CA ALA A 92 5.73 -0.04 51.17
C ALA A 92 5.43 -0.49 52.60
N SER A 93 5.11 -1.77 52.83
CA SER A 93 4.70 -2.29 54.14
C SER A 93 5.85 -2.82 55.01
N VAL A 94 7.00 -3.14 54.40
CA VAL A 94 8.14 -3.79 55.10
C VAL A 94 9.44 -3.01 55.03
N MET A 95 9.49 -1.96 54.20
CA MET A 95 10.71 -1.20 53.99
C MET A 95 11.17 -0.55 55.30
N GLN A 96 12.41 -0.84 55.67
CA GLN A 96 13.11 -0.22 56.77
C GLN A 96 14.26 0.59 56.20
N LEU A 97 14.05 1.88 56.00
CA LEU A 97 15.04 2.77 55.40
C LEU A 97 16.04 3.25 56.45
N GLY A 98 17.32 3.26 56.08
CA GLY A 98 18.38 3.87 56.89
C GLY A 98 18.52 5.36 56.62
N GLU A 99 19.74 5.88 56.75
CA GLU A 99 20.04 7.28 56.45
C GLU A 99 20.55 7.46 55.02
N TRP A 100 20.19 8.59 54.41
CA TRP A 100 20.70 9.00 53.11
C TRP A 100 22.22 9.23 53.16
N LYS A 101 22.89 8.83 52.08
CA LYS A 101 24.32 9.01 51.83
C LYS A 101 24.53 9.90 50.62
N ASP A 102 25.72 10.52 50.55
CA ASP A 102 26.16 11.35 49.42
C ASP A 102 25.21 12.51 49.08
N VAL A 103 24.74 13.19 50.13
CA VAL A 103 23.81 14.32 50.07
C VAL A 103 24.53 15.65 49.81
N GLY A 104 23.78 16.67 49.42
CA GLY A 104 24.31 18.01 49.21
C GLY A 104 24.72 18.68 50.53
N THR A 105 25.71 19.56 50.47
CA THR A 105 26.25 20.25 51.66
C THR A 105 25.57 21.58 51.95
N LEU A 106 24.92 22.19 50.95
CA LEU A 106 24.16 23.43 51.10
C LEU A 106 22.74 23.11 51.58
N LYS A 107 22.37 23.60 52.76
CA LYS A 107 21.06 23.33 53.35
C LYS A 107 19.94 24.07 52.63
N VAL A 108 18.82 23.38 52.42
CA VAL A 108 17.55 23.90 51.93
C VAL A 108 16.55 23.81 53.08
N GLN A 109 16.11 24.96 53.62
CA GLN A 109 15.30 25.04 54.84
C GLN A 109 15.84 24.16 55.97
N ASP A 110 17.12 24.36 56.31
CA ASP A 110 17.89 23.67 57.35
C ASP A 110 18.14 22.16 57.14
N GLN A 111 17.63 21.56 56.07
CA GLN A 111 17.84 20.15 55.71
C GLN A 111 18.85 20.00 54.57
N PHE A 112 19.62 18.91 54.57
CA PHE A 112 20.53 18.60 53.47
C PHE A 112 19.73 18.09 52.25
N PRO A 113 19.92 18.67 51.04
CA PRO A 113 19.20 18.25 49.85
C PRO A 113 19.76 16.94 49.30
N LEU A 114 18.91 16.16 48.63
CA LEU A 114 19.34 14.96 47.91
C LEU A 114 19.94 15.36 46.56
N LEU A 115 20.99 14.65 46.17
CA LEU A 115 21.63 14.74 44.86
C LEU A 115 21.32 13.47 44.06
N LYS A 116 21.48 13.50 42.74
CA LYS A 116 21.27 12.32 41.89
C LYS A 116 22.11 11.11 42.33
N LYS A 117 23.33 11.35 42.82
CA LYS A 117 24.19 10.31 43.40
C LYS A 117 23.78 9.83 44.80
N SER A 118 22.84 10.50 45.46
CA SER A 118 22.44 10.13 46.81
C SER A 118 21.78 8.75 46.82
N THR A 119 22.08 7.98 47.86
CA THR A 119 21.57 6.62 48.02
C THR A 119 21.05 6.39 49.43
N ILE A 120 20.13 5.44 49.59
CA ILE A 120 19.59 5.07 50.90
C ILE A 120 19.51 3.55 51.05
N PRO A 121 20.03 2.96 52.15
CA PRO A 121 19.93 1.52 52.36
C PRO A 121 18.51 1.14 52.81
N CYS A 122 18.02 0.02 52.28
CA CYS A 122 16.85 -0.68 52.80
C CYS A 122 17.33 -1.84 53.68
N ASN A 123 17.24 -1.70 54.99
CA ASN A 123 17.70 -2.67 55.99
C ASN A 123 16.86 -3.95 56.01
N TYR A 124 15.61 -3.90 55.51
CA TYR A 124 14.77 -5.09 55.34
C TYR A 124 15.24 -5.96 54.15
N GLY A 125 15.43 -5.34 52.98
CA GLY A 125 15.85 -6.05 51.77
C GLY A 125 17.36 -6.31 51.70
N GLY A 126 18.17 -5.57 52.45
CA GLY A 126 19.63 -5.59 52.35
C GLY A 126 20.17 -5.00 51.05
N SER A 127 19.37 -4.21 50.32
CA SER A 127 19.77 -3.52 49.09
C SER A 127 19.88 -2.01 49.29
N THR A 128 20.68 -1.37 48.45
CA THR A 128 20.72 0.09 48.32
C THR A 128 19.69 0.55 47.30
N ILE A 129 18.94 1.59 47.63
CA ILE A 129 18.05 2.29 46.71
C ILE A 129 18.81 3.47 46.12
N GLU A 130 18.79 3.58 44.80
CA GLU A 130 19.50 4.59 44.03
C GLU A 130 18.52 5.53 43.32
N ILE A 131 18.93 6.78 43.09
CA ILE A 131 18.18 7.75 42.30
C ILE A 131 18.66 7.66 40.85
N THR A 132 17.78 7.24 39.95
CA THR A 132 18.12 7.02 38.53
C THR A 132 17.85 8.25 37.67
N ASP A 133 16.96 9.12 38.13
CA ASP A 133 16.59 10.37 37.46
C ASP A 133 16.28 11.41 38.53
N SER A 134 17.01 12.53 38.56
CA SER A 134 16.82 13.59 39.57
C SER A 134 15.52 14.38 39.36
N GLY A 135 14.84 14.20 38.23
CA GLY A 135 13.63 14.94 37.86
C GLY A 135 13.91 16.33 37.29
N GLN A 136 15.15 16.84 37.39
CA GLN A 136 15.54 18.11 36.79
C GLN A 136 15.64 18.01 35.27
N ARG A 137 15.12 19.03 34.60
CA ARG A 137 15.21 19.23 33.15
C ARG A 137 16.39 20.14 32.85
N SER A 138 17.30 19.74 31.97
CA SER A 138 18.37 20.63 31.51
C SER A 138 17.86 21.51 30.36
N GLU A 139 17.05 22.52 30.68
CA GLU A 139 16.69 23.57 29.72
C GLU A 139 17.56 24.81 29.97
N PRO A 140 18.35 25.28 28.98
CA PRO A 140 19.19 26.46 29.17
C PRO A 140 18.33 27.73 29.29
N THR A 141 18.42 28.40 30.44
CA THR A 141 17.76 29.69 30.69
C THR A 141 18.59 30.81 30.04
N GLN A 142 18.11 31.29 28.89
CA GLN A 142 18.55 32.50 28.17
C GLN A 142 20.06 32.68 27.94
N LEU A 143 20.51 32.40 26.71
CA LEU A 143 21.77 32.93 26.17
C LEU A 143 21.61 34.44 25.83
N PRO A 144 22.64 35.28 26.01
CA PRO A 144 22.62 36.67 25.58
C PRO A 144 22.34 36.77 24.08
N ALA A 145 21.66 37.85 23.65
CA ALA A 145 21.18 38.05 22.28
C ALA A 145 22.32 38.05 21.24
N GLY A 146 22.73 36.86 20.82
CA GLY A 146 23.31 36.62 19.50
C GLY A 146 22.20 36.76 18.46
N ALA A 147 22.59 37.14 17.23
CA ALA A 147 21.68 37.25 16.09
C ALA A 147 20.66 36.10 16.07
N PRO A 148 19.38 36.36 15.74
CA PRO A 148 18.32 35.39 15.92
C PRO A 148 18.67 34.09 15.20
N LEU A 149 19.00 33.06 15.99
CA LEU A 149 18.95 31.70 15.52
C LEU A 149 17.47 31.39 15.27
N PRO A 150 17.11 30.89 14.07
CA PRO A 150 15.73 30.55 13.79
C PRO A 150 15.26 29.56 14.87
N LYS A 151 14.18 29.93 15.55
CA LYS A 151 13.50 29.08 16.51
C LYS A 151 13.25 27.74 15.80
N LYS A 152 13.92 26.65 16.22
CA LYS A 152 13.38 25.32 15.98
C LYS A 152 12.19 25.21 16.91
N THR A 153 11.02 25.51 16.37
CA THR A 153 9.78 25.01 16.93
C THR A 153 9.92 23.49 16.98
N ASP A 154 9.59 22.85 18.11
CA ASP A 154 9.23 21.43 18.16
C ASP A 154 7.85 21.24 17.47
N GLU A 155 7.67 21.88 16.31
CA GLU A 155 6.56 21.62 15.42
C GLU A 155 6.95 20.36 14.64
N GLU A 156 6.17 19.31 14.86
CA GLU A 156 6.23 18.08 14.07
C GLU A 156 6.33 18.43 12.58
N TYR A 157 7.37 17.92 11.91
CA TYR A 157 7.62 18.24 10.50
C TYR A 157 6.36 17.96 9.68
N LYS A 158 5.86 19.01 9.03
CA LYS A 158 4.74 18.92 8.11
C LYS A 158 5.19 19.32 6.71
N CYS A 159 5.16 18.34 5.80
CA CYS A 159 5.43 18.58 4.39
C CYS A 159 4.49 19.63 3.80
N THR A 160 5.06 20.61 3.09
CA THR A 160 4.27 21.69 2.48
C THR A 160 3.36 21.18 1.34
N TYR A 161 3.71 20.07 0.71
CA TYR A 161 3.02 19.55 -0.49
C TYR A 161 2.01 18.43 -0.22
N CYS A 162 2.06 17.80 0.97
CA CYS A 162 1.18 16.69 1.31
C CYS A 162 -0.29 17.12 1.30
N ASP A 163 -0.55 18.33 1.81
CA ASP A 163 -1.86 18.94 1.89
C ASP A 163 -2.32 19.62 0.60
N ASP A 164 -1.49 19.73 -0.43
CA ASP A 164 -1.91 20.31 -1.71
C ASP A 164 -2.90 19.40 -2.45
N GLU A 165 -3.84 20.04 -3.14
CA GLU A 165 -4.71 19.38 -4.10
C GLU A 165 -3.91 18.83 -5.29
N ILE A 166 -4.40 17.74 -5.86
CA ILE A 166 -3.86 17.17 -7.09
C ILE A 166 -4.38 18.00 -8.26
N THR A 167 -3.48 18.49 -9.11
CA THR A 167 -3.86 19.32 -10.27
C THR A 167 -3.90 18.52 -11.57
N LEU A 168 -4.55 19.08 -12.60
CA LEU A 168 -4.63 18.47 -13.92
C LEU A 168 -3.25 18.39 -14.59
N GLU A 169 -2.42 19.41 -14.41
CA GLU A 169 -1.05 19.48 -14.93
C GLU A 169 -0.17 18.37 -14.35
N GLN A 170 -0.35 18.07 -13.06
CA GLN A 170 0.35 16.95 -12.42
C GLN A 170 -0.10 15.61 -13.00
N ILE A 171 -1.40 15.39 -13.23
CA ILE A 171 -1.88 14.17 -13.89
C ILE A 171 -1.34 14.06 -15.32
N LYS A 172 -1.36 15.16 -16.09
CA LYS A 172 -0.78 15.23 -17.44
C LYS A 172 0.67 14.79 -17.41
N TYR A 173 1.48 15.43 -16.58
CA TYR A 173 2.90 15.11 -16.44
C TYR A 173 3.13 13.65 -16.02
N VAL A 174 2.36 13.13 -15.06
CA VAL A 174 2.50 11.74 -14.63
C VAL A 174 2.27 10.76 -15.78
N ILE A 175 1.25 10.98 -16.61
CA ILE A 175 0.83 10.05 -17.66
C ILE A 175 1.65 10.23 -18.96
N THR A 176 2.06 11.45 -19.30
CA THR A 176 2.73 11.76 -20.58
C THR A 176 4.22 12.01 -20.43
N GLY A 177 4.70 12.40 -19.24
CA GLY A 177 6.05 12.94 -19.02
C GLY A 177 6.21 14.41 -19.38
N GLU A 178 5.12 15.09 -19.76
CA GLU A 178 5.12 16.47 -20.28
C GLU A 178 4.05 17.30 -19.57
N THR A 179 4.39 18.50 -19.10
CA THR A 179 3.46 19.38 -18.37
C THR A 179 2.33 19.92 -19.26
N ASP A 180 2.60 20.07 -20.56
CA ASP A 180 1.63 20.44 -21.60
C ASP A 180 1.07 19.21 -22.35
N GLY A 181 1.34 18.01 -21.83
CA GLY A 181 0.83 16.77 -22.38
C GLY A 181 -0.70 16.75 -22.45
N LYS A 182 -1.23 16.10 -23.49
CA LYS A 182 -2.68 16.02 -23.70
C LYS A 182 -3.24 14.72 -23.16
N LEU A 183 -4.30 14.81 -22.37
CA LEU A 183 -5.09 13.64 -21.98
C LEU A 183 -6.32 13.51 -22.86
N ALA A 184 -6.76 12.28 -23.08
CA ALA A 184 -8.09 12.06 -23.62
C ALA A 184 -9.12 12.42 -22.55
N GLU A 185 -10.24 13.06 -22.95
CA GLU A 185 -11.37 13.35 -22.05
C GLU A 185 -11.01 14.23 -20.84
N GLU A 186 -10.24 15.31 -21.04
CA GLU A 186 -9.78 16.18 -19.95
C GLU A 186 -10.90 16.70 -19.03
N GLU A 187 -12.10 16.93 -19.56
CA GLU A 187 -13.26 17.33 -18.75
C GLU A 187 -13.67 16.25 -17.74
N ASN A 188 -13.67 14.97 -18.13
CA ASN A 188 -13.91 13.85 -17.21
C ASN A 188 -12.80 13.80 -16.14
N VAL A 189 -11.55 14.05 -16.53
CA VAL A 189 -10.42 14.09 -15.59
C VAL A 189 -10.57 15.21 -14.58
N LYS A 190 -11.04 16.40 -14.99
CA LYS A 190 -11.32 17.52 -14.07
C LYS A 190 -12.41 17.19 -13.05
N GLU A 191 -13.48 16.52 -13.49
CA GLU A 191 -14.55 16.09 -12.58
C GLU A 191 -14.05 15.01 -11.60
N ILE A 192 -13.29 14.03 -12.10
CA ILE A 192 -12.62 13.03 -11.26
C ILE A 192 -11.70 13.69 -10.24
N LEU A 193 -10.92 14.69 -10.64
CA LEU A 193 -10.02 15.44 -9.76
C LEU A 193 -10.78 16.18 -8.67
N THR A 194 -11.91 16.80 -9.02
CA THR A 194 -12.78 17.48 -8.05
C THR A 194 -13.23 16.50 -6.96
N LEU A 195 -13.73 15.33 -7.37
CA LEU A 195 -14.16 14.27 -6.46
C LEU A 195 -12.99 13.67 -5.66
N LEU A 196 -11.85 13.46 -6.32
CA LEU A 196 -10.67 12.88 -5.69
C LEU A 196 -10.12 13.83 -4.61
N ASN A 197 -9.97 15.12 -4.92
CA ASN A 197 -9.50 16.12 -3.96
C ASN A 197 -10.47 16.31 -2.80
N LYS A 198 -11.78 16.18 -3.05
CA LYS A 198 -12.80 16.18 -1.99
C LYS A 198 -12.58 15.07 -0.97
N TYR A 199 -12.27 13.86 -1.42
CA TYR A 199 -12.22 12.68 -0.56
C TYR A 199 -10.81 12.23 -0.14
N ARG A 200 -9.75 12.73 -0.76
CA ARG A 200 -8.41 12.16 -0.62
C ARG A 200 -7.95 12.04 0.84
N LYS A 201 -8.25 13.01 1.70
CA LYS A 201 -7.80 13.00 3.10
C LYS A 201 -8.45 11.88 3.91
N ASP A 202 -9.75 11.67 3.74
CA ASP A 202 -10.50 10.61 4.43
C ASP A 202 -10.02 9.20 4.04
N TYR A 203 -9.45 9.08 2.84
CA TYR A 203 -9.01 7.81 2.26
C TYR A 203 -7.49 7.65 2.20
N LYS A 204 -6.76 8.35 3.08
CA LYS A 204 -5.29 8.24 3.19
C LYS A 204 -4.57 8.55 1.86
N LEU A 205 -5.02 9.55 1.12
CA LEU A 205 -4.32 10.16 -0.01
C LEU A 205 -3.84 11.57 0.41
N ASP A 206 -3.19 11.57 1.55
CA ASP A 206 -2.77 12.73 2.35
C ASP A 206 -1.25 12.92 2.36
N THR A 207 -0.49 12.08 1.66
CA THR A 207 0.97 12.24 1.50
C THR A 207 1.36 12.29 0.03
N CYS A 208 2.49 12.95 -0.27
CA CYS A 208 3.04 12.97 -1.64
C CYS A 208 3.22 11.55 -2.21
N LEU A 209 3.72 10.61 -1.41
CA LEU A 209 3.95 9.22 -1.83
C LEU A 209 2.63 8.53 -2.15
N ARG A 210 1.63 8.65 -1.28
CA ARG A 210 0.32 8.02 -1.49
C ARG A 210 -0.39 8.60 -2.70
N LYS A 211 -0.37 9.92 -2.87
CA LYS A 211 -0.87 10.60 -4.09
C LYS A 211 -0.13 10.06 -5.34
N ALA A 212 1.20 10.00 -5.29
CA ALA A 212 2.04 9.57 -6.41
C ALA A 212 1.72 8.15 -6.88
N HIS A 213 1.70 7.20 -5.93
CA HIS A 213 1.37 5.81 -6.24
C HIS A 213 -0.08 5.67 -6.71
N PHE A 214 -1.04 6.32 -6.05
CA PHE A 214 -2.44 6.22 -6.46
C PHE A 214 -2.66 6.70 -7.91
N ILE A 215 -2.16 7.90 -8.24
CA ILE A 215 -2.30 8.47 -9.59
C ILE A 215 -1.56 7.63 -10.63
N ALA A 216 -0.34 7.17 -10.33
CA ALA A 216 0.41 6.32 -11.24
C ALA A 216 -0.31 5.00 -11.53
N GLN A 217 -0.89 4.39 -10.51
CA GLN A 217 -1.60 3.12 -10.64
C GLN A 217 -2.92 3.29 -11.40
N VAL A 218 -3.75 4.29 -11.06
CA VAL A 218 -5.00 4.60 -11.79
C VAL A 218 -4.70 4.98 -13.24
N GLY A 219 -3.66 5.79 -13.47
CA GLY A 219 -3.18 6.16 -14.80
C GLY A 219 -2.78 4.94 -15.63
N ALA A 220 -2.12 3.96 -15.03
CA ALA A 220 -1.77 2.72 -15.71
C ALA A 220 -2.98 1.82 -16.02
N GLU A 221 -4.04 1.83 -15.21
CA GLU A 221 -5.27 1.05 -15.48
C GLU A 221 -6.10 1.65 -16.61
N SER A 222 -6.36 2.95 -16.54
CA SER A 222 -7.44 3.57 -17.31
C SER A 222 -7.01 4.81 -18.07
N LYS A 223 -5.85 5.38 -17.75
CA LYS A 223 -5.44 6.75 -18.14
C LYS A 223 -6.54 7.77 -17.86
N PHE A 224 -7.36 7.52 -16.84
CA PHE A 224 -8.55 8.31 -16.49
C PHE A 224 -9.61 8.41 -17.60
N LYS A 225 -9.56 7.53 -18.61
CA LYS A 225 -10.48 7.47 -19.75
C LYS A 225 -11.44 6.29 -19.68
N ASN A 226 -10.90 5.09 -19.53
CA ASN A 226 -11.69 3.86 -19.65
C ASN A 226 -12.22 3.42 -18.29
N THR A 227 -13.53 3.50 -18.10
CA THR A 227 -14.21 3.05 -16.87
C THR A 227 -14.86 1.68 -17.02
N THR A 228 -14.65 0.97 -18.14
CA THR A 228 -15.09 -0.42 -18.35
C THR A 228 -14.02 -1.23 -19.09
N GLU A 229 -13.84 -2.49 -18.72
CA GLU A 229 -12.89 -3.37 -19.40
C GLU A 229 -13.34 -3.73 -20.84
N GLY A 230 -12.35 -3.96 -21.70
CA GLY A 230 -12.58 -4.47 -23.05
C GLY A 230 -13.00 -5.94 -23.05
N SER A 231 -13.82 -6.32 -24.03
CA SER A 231 -14.39 -7.67 -24.13
C SER A 231 -14.06 -8.40 -25.44
N SER A 232 -13.30 -7.76 -26.33
CA SER A 232 -12.92 -8.31 -27.63
C SER A 232 -11.45 -8.75 -27.62
N TYR A 233 -11.22 -10.04 -27.81
CA TYR A 233 -9.90 -10.66 -27.75
C TYR A 233 -9.59 -11.42 -29.05
N SER A 234 -8.31 -11.60 -29.36
CA SER A 234 -7.87 -12.66 -30.29
C SER A 234 -7.79 -14.00 -29.54
N PRO A 235 -7.78 -15.15 -30.26
CA PRO A 235 -7.61 -16.45 -29.63
C PRO A 235 -6.35 -16.54 -28.76
N ASP A 236 -5.23 -15.97 -29.22
CA ASP A 236 -3.99 -15.97 -28.45
C ASP A 236 -4.09 -15.10 -27.19
N ALA A 237 -4.73 -13.93 -27.30
CA ALA A 237 -4.90 -13.00 -26.18
C ALA A 237 -5.75 -13.59 -25.04
N LEU A 238 -6.71 -14.48 -25.33
CA LEU A 238 -7.49 -15.17 -24.28
C LEU A 238 -6.66 -16.07 -23.38
N SER A 239 -5.43 -16.41 -23.77
CA SER A 239 -4.54 -17.22 -22.94
C SER A 239 -4.20 -16.56 -21.60
N ILE A 240 -4.39 -15.23 -21.46
CA ILE A 240 -4.23 -14.52 -20.18
C ILE A 240 -5.17 -15.06 -19.08
N PHE A 241 -6.33 -15.59 -19.45
CA PHE A 241 -7.30 -16.12 -18.50
C PHE A 241 -6.99 -17.56 -18.08
N ASN A 242 -6.05 -18.22 -18.75
CA ASN A 242 -5.67 -19.61 -18.48
C ASN A 242 -4.51 -19.76 -17.48
N SER A 243 -4.00 -18.68 -16.87
CA SER A 243 -2.79 -18.72 -16.03
C SER A 243 -2.92 -19.64 -14.81
N ASP A 244 -4.04 -19.54 -14.10
CA ASP A 244 -4.23 -20.23 -12.81
C ASP A 244 -5.12 -21.46 -12.95
N LYS A 245 -5.98 -21.47 -13.97
CA LYS A 245 -6.91 -22.55 -14.32
C LYS A 245 -7.22 -22.44 -15.80
N VAL A 246 -7.29 -23.57 -16.51
CA VAL A 246 -7.72 -23.59 -17.91
C VAL A 246 -9.19 -23.16 -18.00
N ARG A 247 -9.44 -21.98 -18.57
CA ARG A 247 -10.79 -21.39 -18.81
C ARG A 247 -11.28 -21.65 -20.22
N PHE A 248 -10.38 -21.54 -21.19
CA PHE A 248 -10.63 -21.87 -22.57
C PHE A 248 -9.78 -23.09 -22.95
N ARG A 249 -10.46 -24.20 -23.21
CA ARG A 249 -9.91 -25.51 -23.53
C ARG A 249 -9.64 -25.63 -25.04
N SER A 250 -8.64 -26.42 -25.40
CA SER A 250 -8.29 -26.68 -26.80
C SER A 250 -8.40 -28.17 -27.10
N GLY A 251 -8.92 -28.51 -28.28
CA GLY A 251 -9.05 -29.90 -28.72
C GLY A 251 -10.06 -30.72 -27.91
N VAL A 252 -11.12 -30.08 -27.42
CA VAL A 252 -12.15 -30.75 -26.58
C VAL A 252 -13.47 -30.90 -27.33
N LEU A 253 -14.26 -31.89 -26.94
CA LEU A 253 -15.65 -31.97 -27.35
C LEU A 253 -16.41 -30.73 -26.85
N ILE A 254 -17.20 -30.12 -27.74
CA ILE A 254 -18.10 -29.04 -27.36
C ILE A 254 -19.16 -29.59 -26.41
N ASP A 255 -19.31 -28.97 -25.23
CA ASP A 255 -20.21 -29.45 -24.18
C ASP A 255 -21.48 -28.60 -24.06
N ASP A 256 -22.41 -29.07 -23.23
CA ASP A 256 -23.71 -28.44 -23.04
C ASP A 256 -23.63 -27.02 -22.48
N THR A 257 -22.60 -26.72 -21.67
CA THR A 257 -22.38 -25.38 -21.13
C THR A 257 -22.00 -24.41 -22.24
N VAL A 258 -21.02 -24.77 -23.07
CA VAL A 258 -20.60 -23.95 -24.23
C VAL A 258 -21.76 -23.76 -25.21
N LEU A 259 -22.46 -24.86 -25.55
CA LEU A 259 -23.60 -24.82 -26.47
C LEU A 259 -24.75 -23.97 -25.95
N SER A 260 -25.02 -23.98 -24.65
CA SER A 260 -26.09 -23.19 -24.04
C SER A 260 -25.67 -21.71 -23.93
N SER A 261 -24.41 -21.45 -23.59
CA SER A 261 -23.86 -20.10 -23.51
C SER A 261 -23.86 -19.40 -24.86
N LEU A 262 -23.49 -20.11 -25.93
CA LEU A 262 -23.44 -19.55 -27.29
C LEU A 262 -24.72 -19.82 -28.11
N SER A 263 -25.82 -20.22 -27.46
CA SER A 263 -27.04 -20.69 -28.12
C SER A 263 -27.59 -19.71 -29.15
N SER A 264 -27.59 -18.41 -28.86
CA SER A 264 -28.06 -17.37 -29.79
C SER A 264 -27.09 -17.07 -30.95
N LYS A 265 -25.86 -17.61 -30.91
CA LYS A 265 -24.72 -17.29 -31.79
C LYS A 265 -24.29 -18.45 -32.69
N LEU A 266 -24.92 -19.63 -32.57
CA LEU A 266 -24.45 -20.82 -33.27
C LEU A 266 -24.47 -20.68 -34.80
N THR A 267 -25.43 -19.98 -35.39
CA THR A 267 -25.47 -19.69 -36.84
C THR A 267 -24.44 -18.65 -37.29
N GLU A 268 -24.00 -17.78 -36.38
CA GLU A 268 -22.88 -16.85 -36.63
C GLU A 268 -21.55 -17.62 -36.62
N LEU A 269 -21.44 -18.62 -35.74
CA LEU A 269 -20.25 -19.44 -35.52
C LEU A 269 -20.08 -20.57 -36.52
N PHE A 270 -21.14 -21.32 -36.81
CA PHE A 270 -21.04 -22.59 -37.53
C PHE A 270 -21.84 -22.57 -38.81
N LYS A 271 -21.36 -23.30 -39.82
CA LYS A 271 -22.13 -23.63 -41.01
C LYS A 271 -21.99 -25.10 -41.39
N ILE A 272 -23.04 -25.61 -42.01
CA ILE A 272 -23.08 -26.97 -42.56
C ILE A 272 -23.01 -26.85 -44.08
N VAL A 273 -22.16 -27.66 -44.70
CA VAL A 273 -21.99 -27.69 -46.16
C VAL A 273 -22.20 -29.13 -46.62
N ASP A 274 -23.04 -29.34 -47.62
CA ASP A 274 -23.27 -30.68 -48.18
C ASP A 274 -22.05 -31.20 -48.96
N LYS A 275 -22.17 -32.45 -49.46
CA LYS A 275 -21.14 -33.09 -50.29
C LYS A 275 -20.77 -32.32 -51.56
N ASP A 276 -21.67 -31.48 -52.07
CA ASP A 276 -21.51 -30.73 -53.32
C ASP A 276 -20.97 -29.31 -53.07
N GLY A 277 -20.68 -28.98 -51.81
CA GLY A 277 -20.14 -27.67 -51.43
C GLY A 277 -21.19 -26.60 -51.19
N LYS A 278 -22.48 -26.94 -51.17
CA LYS A 278 -23.58 -25.99 -50.93
C LYS A 278 -23.92 -25.89 -49.45
N GLU A 279 -24.10 -24.67 -48.97
CA GLU A 279 -24.46 -24.42 -47.57
C GLU A 279 -25.90 -24.87 -47.28
N ILE A 280 -26.06 -25.65 -46.20
CA ILE A 280 -27.35 -26.09 -45.68
C ILE A 280 -27.73 -25.15 -44.53
N ALA A 281 -28.76 -24.35 -44.74
CA ALA A 281 -29.30 -23.49 -43.69
C ALA A 281 -29.78 -24.32 -42.49
N LYS A 282 -29.38 -23.90 -41.28
CA LYS A 282 -29.79 -24.49 -39.99
C LYS A 282 -30.14 -23.38 -39.02
N THR A 283 -31.10 -23.63 -38.13
CA THR A 283 -31.37 -22.76 -36.98
C THR A 283 -30.35 -23.00 -35.87
N ASN A 284 -30.27 -22.07 -34.89
CA ASN A 284 -29.44 -22.26 -33.71
C ASN A 284 -29.75 -23.57 -32.97
N GLU A 285 -31.02 -23.89 -32.75
CA GLU A 285 -31.43 -25.15 -32.10
C GLU A 285 -31.00 -26.39 -32.89
N GLN A 286 -31.14 -26.35 -34.22
CA GLN A 286 -30.67 -27.47 -35.06
C GLN A 286 -29.15 -27.62 -35.00
N LEU A 287 -28.39 -26.53 -35.02
CA LEU A 287 -26.93 -26.56 -34.88
C LEU A 287 -26.53 -27.09 -33.51
N LYS A 288 -27.23 -26.69 -32.44
CA LYS A 288 -26.98 -27.19 -31.08
C LYS A 288 -27.02 -28.72 -31.04
N THR A 289 -28.09 -29.31 -31.57
CA THR A 289 -28.25 -30.77 -31.64
C THR A 289 -27.19 -31.42 -32.52
N ILE A 290 -26.94 -30.89 -33.72
CA ILE A 290 -25.95 -31.44 -34.66
C ILE A 290 -24.55 -31.43 -34.04
N LEU A 291 -24.11 -30.32 -33.45
CA LEU A 291 -22.78 -30.19 -32.86
C LEU A 291 -22.56 -31.19 -31.71
N LYS A 292 -23.60 -31.42 -30.90
CA LYS A 292 -23.59 -32.39 -29.80
C LYS A 292 -23.56 -33.82 -30.31
N ASP A 293 -24.50 -34.20 -31.17
CA ASP A 293 -24.64 -35.57 -31.68
C ASP A 293 -23.42 -36.01 -32.49
N GLN A 294 -22.87 -35.07 -33.27
CA GLN A 294 -21.67 -35.31 -34.06
C GLN A 294 -20.39 -35.24 -33.24
N LYS A 295 -20.45 -35.00 -31.92
CA LYS A 295 -19.28 -34.96 -31.03
C LYS A 295 -18.18 -34.06 -31.62
N VAL A 296 -18.54 -32.82 -31.96
CA VAL A 296 -17.62 -31.90 -32.63
C VAL A 296 -16.53 -31.46 -31.64
N VAL A 297 -15.27 -31.52 -32.11
CA VAL A 297 -14.10 -31.05 -31.37
C VAL A 297 -13.83 -29.59 -31.74
N VAL A 298 -13.58 -28.76 -30.74
CA VAL A 298 -13.34 -27.31 -30.90
C VAL A 298 -12.12 -26.84 -30.10
N ASP A 299 -11.56 -25.71 -30.52
CA ASP A 299 -10.76 -24.86 -29.63
C ASP A 299 -11.65 -23.72 -29.16
N GLU A 300 -11.88 -23.63 -27.85
CA GLU A 300 -12.80 -22.65 -27.30
C GLU A 300 -12.29 -21.22 -27.46
N LYS A 301 -10.98 -21.02 -27.56
CA LYS A 301 -10.44 -19.69 -27.83
C LYS A 301 -10.86 -19.21 -29.22
N GLU A 302 -11.01 -20.12 -30.18
CA GLU A 302 -11.47 -19.77 -31.53
C GLU A 302 -12.96 -19.40 -31.54
N ILE A 303 -13.81 -20.09 -30.78
CA ILE A 303 -15.27 -19.84 -30.82
C ILE A 303 -15.74 -18.69 -29.92
N TYR A 304 -14.99 -18.30 -28.89
CA TYR A 304 -15.33 -17.14 -28.05
C TYR A 304 -14.66 -15.84 -28.54
N ALA A 305 -13.42 -15.93 -29.03
CA ALA A 305 -12.65 -14.77 -29.48
C ALA A 305 -13.01 -14.34 -30.92
N ARG A 306 -12.32 -13.30 -31.42
CA ARG A 306 -12.37 -12.93 -32.84
C ARG A 306 -11.58 -13.96 -33.67
N PHE A 307 -12.29 -14.80 -34.42
CA PHE A 307 -11.66 -15.78 -35.30
C PHE A 307 -11.51 -15.25 -36.73
N ALA A 308 -10.26 -15.11 -37.17
CA ALA A 308 -9.92 -14.56 -38.49
C ALA A 308 -9.91 -15.59 -39.63
N GLY A 309 -10.28 -16.84 -39.36
CA GLY A 309 -10.19 -17.94 -40.32
C GLY A 309 -8.79 -18.53 -40.47
N VAL A 310 -8.70 -19.59 -41.25
CA VAL A 310 -7.44 -20.25 -41.63
C VAL A 310 -6.95 -19.74 -42.99
N PRO A 311 -5.63 -19.67 -43.24
CA PRO A 311 -5.11 -19.30 -44.56
C PRO A 311 -5.60 -20.27 -45.64
N ASP A 312 -6.02 -19.74 -46.81
CA ASP A 312 -6.27 -20.55 -47.99
C ASP A 312 -4.93 -21.18 -48.46
N PRO A 313 -4.86 -22.50 -48.68
CA PRO A 313 -3.65 -23.15 -49.18
C PRO A 313 -3.17 -22.61 -50.54
N ALA A 314 -4.11 -22.15 -51.39
CA ALA A 314 -3.80 -21.59 -52.71
C ALA A 314 -3.42 -20.10 -52.67
N ASP A 315 -3.97 -19.34 -51.71
CA ASP A 315 -3.63 -17.94 -51.49
C ASP A 315 -3.61 -17.60 -49.99
N LYS A 316 -2.42 -17.56 -49.40
CA LYS A 316 -2.25 -17.31 -47.95
C LYS A 316 -2.84 -15.97 -47.47
N LYS A 317 -3.09 -15.00 -48.37
CA LYS A 317 -3.74 -13.71 -48.03
C LYS A 317 -5.24 -13.88 -47.83
N LYS A 318 -5.86 -14.84 -48.53
CA LYS A 318 -7.27 -15.18 -48.37
C LYS A 318 -7.47 -16.02 -47.11
N LYS A 319 -8.56 -15.75 -46.38
CA LYS A 319 -8.95 -16.47 -45.17
C LYS A 319 -10.22 -17.26 -45.42
N LEU A 320 -10.23 -18.50 -44.94
CA LEU A 320 -11.33 -19.43 -45.09
C LEU A 320 -11.89 -19.85 -43.73
N PRO A 321 -13.18 -20.24 -43.67
CA PRO A 321 -13.73 -21.01 -42.55
C PRO A 321 -12.89 -22.26 -42.28
N LYS A 322 -12.78 -22.65 -41.01
CA LYS A 322 -12.02 -23.84 -40.59
C LYS A 322 -12.92 -25.06 -40.62
N LEU A 323 -12.51 -26.11 -41.33
CA LEU A 323 -13.18 -27.40 -41.26
C LEU A 323 -12.97 -28.01 -39.86
N LEU A 324 -14.07 -28.32 -39.18
CA LEU A 324 -14.03 -28.96 -37.86
C LEU A 324 -14.25 -30.47 -37.97
N LYS A 325 -15.18 -30.89 -38.83
CA LYS A 325 -15.55 -32.30 -38.97
C LYS A 325 -16.17 -32.61 -40.32
N GLU A 326 -15.83 -33.76 -40.88
CA GLU A 326 -16.58 -34.41 -41.96
C GLU A 326 -17.48 -35.48 -41.36
N VAL A 327 -18.77 -35.44 -41.70
CA VAL A 327 -19.75 -36.45 -41.31
C VAL A 327 -19.97 -37.36 -42.51
N VAL A 328 -19.77 -38.66 -42.30
CA VAL A 328 -19.86 -39.68 -43.35
C VAL A 328 -21.06 -40.59 -43.11
N LYS A 329 -21.62 -41.11 -44.20
CA LYS A 329 -22.65 -42.14 -44.20
C LYS A 329 -22.04 -43.51 -43.88
N ALA A 330 -22.89 -44.51 -43.69
CA ALA A 330 -22.46 -45.89 -43.45
C ALA A 330 -21.58 -46.47 -44.57
N ASP A 331 -21.78 -46.01 -45.81
CA ASP A 331 -20.98 -46.37 -46.99
C ASP A 331 -19.64 -45.60 -47.10
N LYS A 332 -19.28 -44.82 -46.07
CA LYS A 332 -18.09 -43.96 -45.98
C LYS A 332 -18.07 -42.75 -46.93
N THR A 333 -19.15 -42.49 -47.66
CA THR A 333 -19.26 -41.25 -48.44
C THR A 333 -19.55 -40.06 -47.52
N VAL A 334 -19.03 -38.87 -47.86
CA VAL A 334 -19.32 -37.65 -47.11
C VAL A 334 -20.80 -37.29 -47.26
N ASP A 335 -21.48 -37.10 -46.13
CA ASP A 335 -22.84 -36.57 -46.09
C ASP A 335 -22.80 -35.04 -46.08
N TYR A 336 -22.14 -34.47 -45.07
CA TYR A 336 -21.93 -33.04 -44.93
C TYR A 336 -20.68 -32.74 -44.09
N LYS A 337 -20.24 -31.48 -44.14
CA LYS A 337 -19.09 -30.94 -43.43
C LYS A 337 -19.51 -29.82 -42.49
N ILE A 338 -18.88 -29.76 -41.32
CA ILE A 338 -19.12 -28.74 -40.29
C ILE A 338 -17.93 -27.78 -40.28
N PHE A 339 -18.19 -26.50 -40.48
CA PHE A 339 -17.17 -25.45 -40.49
C PHE A 339 -17.39 -24.44 -39.36
N LEU A 340 -16.29 -23.97 -38.78
CA LEU A 340 -16.23 -22.73 -38.00
C LEU A 340 -16.05 -21.54 -38.95
N LYS A 341 -17.01 -20.63 -38.94
CA LYS A 341 -17.05 -19.40 -39.73
C LYS A 341 -16.04 -18.38 -39.20
N ILE A 342 -15.65 -17.44 -40.04
CA ILE A 342 -14.96 -16.22 -39.60
C ILE A 342 -15.98 -15.36 -38.85
N HIS A 343 -15.66 -14.94 -37.63
CA HIS A 343 -16.57 -14.17 -36.79
C HIS A 343 -15.85 -13.17 -35.88
N SER A 344 -16.60 -12.17 -35.40
CA SER A 344 -16.19 -11.26 -34.34
C SER A 344 -16.22 -11.93 -32.96
N ALA A 345 -15.58 -11.30 -31.97
CA ALA A 345 -15.64 -11.78 -30.59
C ALA A 345 -17.04 -11.60 -29.97
N PHE A 346 -17.44 -12.51 -29.10
CA PHE A 346 -18.68 -12.45 -28.33
C PHE A 346 -18.38 -12.03 -26.90
N GLY A 347 -18.30 -10.72 -26.66
CA GLY A 347 -17.70 -10.18 -25.44
C GLY A 347 -18.40 -10.59 -24.13
N MET A 348 -19.72 -10.72 -24.15
CA MET A 348 -20.51 -11.16 -23.00
C MET A 348 -20.19 -12.59 -22.62
N GLU A 349 -20.26 -13.50 -23.59
CA GLU A 349 -19.99 -14.92 -23.43
C GLU A 349 -18.52 -15.15 -23.06
N THR A 350 -17.62 -14.39 -23.69
CA THR A 350 -16.17 -14.45 -23.43
C THR A 350 -15.85 -14.11 -21.97
N LEU A 351 -16.32 -12.97 -21.46
CA LEU A 351 -16.05 -12.58 -20.08
C LEU A 351 -16.81 -13.44 -19.07
N SER A 352 -18.02 -13.91 -19.43
CA SER A 352 -18.77 -14.86 -18.61
C SER A 352 -17.98 -16.16 -18.41
N ARG A 353 -17.35 -16.69 -19.46
CA ARG A 353 -16.49 -17.87 -19.38
C ARG A 353 -15.18 -17.59 -18.64
N ALA A 354 -14.53 -16.47 -18.95
CA ALA A 354 -13.24 -16.09 -18.38
C ALA A 354 -13.30 -15.95 -16.84
N TYR A 355 -14.39 -15.38 -16.32
CA TYR A 355 -14.56 -15.09 -14.89
C TYR A 355 -15.53 -16.03 -14.17
N ALA A 356 -16.03 -17.09 -14.81
CA ALA A 356 -16.92 -18.06 -14.20
C ALA A 356 -16.32 -18.72 -12.94
N SER A 357 -17.15 -18.89 -11.91
CA SER A 357 -16.84 -19.61 -10.67
C SER A 357 -15.59 -19.07 -9.96
N ARG A 358 -15.50 -17.74 -9.83
CA ARG A 358 -14.39 -17.04 -9.16
C ARG A 358 -14.95 -15.93 -8.28
N TYR A 359 -14.47 -15.85 -7.04
CA TYR A 359 -14.73 -14.71 -6.14
C TYR A 359 -16.23 -14.32 -6.11
N GLU A 360 -17.06 -15.30 -5.74
CA GLU A 360 -18.54 -15.23 -5.71
C GLU A 360 -19.25 -15.11 -7.07
N ASN A 361 -18.57 -14.99 -8.21
CA ASN A 361 -19.23 -15.20 -9.49
C ASN A 361 -19.72 -16.65 -9.59
N GLU A 362 -20.97 -16.82 -10.04
CA GLU A 362 -21.53 -18.10 -10.42
C GLU A 362 -20.92 -18.63 -11.74
N ASP A 363 -21.50 -19.68 -12.32
CA ASP A 363 -21.00 -20.31 -13.55
C ASP A 363 -21.10 -19.39 -14.78
N GLU A 364 -20.67 -19.88 -15.94
CA GLU A 364 -20.71 -19.12 -17.19
C GLU A 364 -22.15 -18.69 -17.60
N LEU A 365 -23.16 -19.50 -17.28
CA LEU A 365 -24.54 -19.25 -17.69
C LEU A 365 -25.20 -18.17 -16.84
N SER A 366 -24.74 -17.96 -15.61
CA SER A 366 -25.18 -16.85 -14.75
C SER A 366 -24.90 -15.46 -15.34
N ARG A 367 -23.95 -15.37 -16.28
CA ARG A 367 -23.38 -14.12 -16.82
C ARG A 367 -22.74 -13.22 -15.77
N ASP A 368 -22.42 -13.74 -14.59
CA ASP A 368 -21.75 -12.98 -13.54
C ASP A 368 -20.40 -12.42 -14.01
N GLY A 369 -19.67 -13.16 -14.84
CA GLY A 369 -18.44 -12.65 -15.45
C GLY A 369 -18.62 -11.41 -16.33
N TRP A 370 -19.76 -11.29 -17.02
CA TRP A 370 -20.11 -10.06 -17.76
C TRP A 370 -20.65 -8.97 -16.83
N LYS A 371 -21.56 -9.31 -15.91
CA LYS A 371 -22.19 -8.36 -14.99
C LYS A 371 -21.18 -7.71 -14.06
N PHE A 372 -20.20 -8.47 -13.54
CA PHE A 372 -19.17 -8.01 -12.60
C PHE A 372 -17.77 -7.94 -13.21
N ARG A 373 -17.73 -7.65 -14.51
CA ARG A 373 -16.51 -7.29 -15.24
C ARG A 373 -15.92 -5.98 -14.71
N GLY A 374 -14.63 -5.75 -14.95
CA GLY A 374 -13.89 -4.55 -14.57
C GLY A 374 -14.64 -3.26 -14.90
N ARG A 375 -14.89 -2.44 -13.87
CA ARG A 375 -15.43 -1.07 -14.00
C ARG A 375 -14.83 -0.07 -13.02
N GLY A 376 -15.02 1.21 -13.33
CA GLY A 376 -14.51 2.35 -12.57
C GLY A 376 -13.02 2.62 -12.81
N LEU A 377 -12.45 3.59 -12.09
CA LEU A 377 -11.08 4.06 -12.32
C LEU A 377 -10.02 2.99 -12.05
N LYS A 378 -10.29 2.11 -11.09
CA LYS A 378 -9.40 1.00 -10.71
C LYS A 378 -9.82 -0.35 -11.31
N GLN A 379 -10.88 -0.38 -12.12
CA GLN A 379 -11.41 -1.58 -12.77
C GLN A 379 -11.71 -2.70 -11.76
N ILE A 380 -12.50 -2.41 -10.71
CA ILE A 380 -12.87 -3.44 -9.74
C ILE A 380 -13.67 -4.55 -10.45
N THR A 381 -13.33 -5.80 -10.15
CA THR A 381 -13.79 -6.98 -10.90
C THR A 381 -14.25 -8.06 -9.92
N PHE A 382 -15.20 -8.92 -10.33
CA PHE A 382 -15.85 -9.99 -9.57
C PHE A 382 -16.94 -9.54 -8.58
N LYS A 383 -17.99 -10.35 -8.46
CA LYS A 383 -19.15 -10.14 -7.57
C LYS A 383 -18.73 -9.86 -6.12
N ALA A 384 -17.72 -10.57 -5.60
CA ALA A 384 -17.22 -10.36 -4.25
C ALA A 384 -16.72 -8.92 -4.02
N ASN A 385 -15.99 -8.33 -4.98
CA ASN A 385 -15.50 -6.96 -4.85
C ASN A 385 -16.63 -5.94 -4.96
N TYR A 386 -17.58 -6.15 -5.89
CA TYR A 386 -18.77 -5.32 -6.00
C TYR A 386 -19.59 -5.31 -4.71
N LYS A 387 -19.82 -6.49 -4.13
CA LYS A 387 -20.51 -6.67 -2.85
C LYS A 387 -19.74 -6.05 -1.69
N SER A 388 -18.43 -6.23 -1.64
CA SER A 388 -17.58 -5.64 -0.60
C SER A 388 -17.61 -4.10 -0.66
N PHE A 389 -17.51 -3.52 -1.85
CA PHE A 389 -17.65 -2.08 -2.05
C PHE A 389 -19.04 -1.58 -1.66
N THR A 390 -20.11 -2.27 -2.05
CA THR A 390 -21.48 -1.98 -1.62
C THR A 390 -21.59 -1.92 -0.10
N ASN A 391 -21.07 -2.93 0.60
CA ASN A 391 -21.13 -3.00 2.06
C ASN A 391 -20.31 -1.87 2.70
N PHE A 392 -19.10 -1.62 2.21
CA PHE A 392 -18.24 -0.55 2.70
C PHE A 392 -18.93 0.80 2.56
N ARG A 393 -19.38 1.14 1.34
CA ARG A 393 -20.00 2.44 1.04
C ARG A 393 -21.29 2.67 1.84
N ASN A 394 -22.12 1.64 2.00
CA ASN A 394 -23.36 1.76 2.76
C ASN A 394 -23.13 1.85 4.27
N LYS A 395 -21.98 1.35 4.77
CA LYS A 395 -21.58 1.45 6.17
C LYS A 395 -20.84 2.75 6.48
N TYR A 396 -20.03 3.22 5.53
CA TYR A 396 -19.22 4.43 5.61
C TYR A 396 -19.52 5.34 4.42
N PRO A 397 -20.63 6.12 4.46
CA PRO A 397 -20.94 7.06 3.41
C PRO A 397 -19.81 8.07 3.21
N PHE A 398 -19.54 8.43 1.96
CA PHE A 398 -18.55 9.45 1.64
C PHE A 398 -19.07 10.84 2.07
N PRO A 399 -18.18 11.78 2.50
CA PRO A 399 -18.58 13.12 2.89
C PRO A 399 -19.47 13.84 1.86
N ASP A 400 -20.57 14.42 2.33
CA ASP A 400 -21.62 15.09 1.54
C ASP A 400 -22.20 14.28 0.36
N ASP A 401 -22.04 12.94 0.36
CA ASP A 401 -22.72 12.08 -0.59
C ASP A 401 -24.17 11.85 -0.14
N THR A 402 -25.11 12.43 -0.87
CA THR A 402 -26.55 12.37 -0.59
C THR A 402 -27.29 11.31 -1.41
N THR A 403 -26.58 10.51 -2.22
CA THR A 403 -27.21 9.53 -3.13
C THR A 403 -27.81 8.31 -2.42
N GLY A 404 -27.57 8.17 -1.12
CA GLY A 404 -28.16 7.11 -0.29
C GLY A 404 -27.51 5.75 -0.48
N LYS A 405 -28.14 4.70 0.06
CA LYS A 405 -27.63 3.32 -0.03
C LYS A 405 -27.83 2.76 -1.44
N ILE A 406 -26.87 1.97 -1.89
CA ILE A 406 -26.95 1.28 -3.19
C ILE A 406 -26.31 -0.11 -3.09
N ASP A 407 -26.95 -1.08 -3.72
CA ASP A 407 -26.36 -2.40 -3.96
C ASP A 407 -25.93 -2.46 -5.42
N PHE A 408 -24.62 -2.56 -5.68
CA PHE A 408 -24.03 -2.62 -7.01
C PHE A 408 -24.10 -4.02 -7.62
N THR A 409 -24.74 -4.98 -6.96
CA THR A 409 -24.90 -6.36 -7.46
C THR A 409 -26.25 -6.61 -8.14
N VAL A 410 -27.16 -5.63 -8.12
CA VAL A 410 -28.53 -5.77 -8.60
C VAL A 410 -28.60 -5.69 -10.13
N THR A 411 -29.18 -6.73 -10.74
CA THR A 411 -29.63 -6.71 -12.14
C THR A 411 -30.99 -6.01 -12.24
N GLU A 412 -31.08 -4.97 -13.07
CA GLU A 412 -32.32 -4.19 -13.27
C GLU A 412 -33.05 -4.65 -14.54
N ASP A 413 -32.32 -5.01 -15.61
CA ASP A 413 -32.89 -5.57 -16.85
C ASP A 413 -32.13 -6.86 -17.19
N ALA A 414 -32.77 -8.01 -16.93
CA ALA A 414 -32.16 -9.32 -17.16
C ALA A 414 -31.99 -9.65 -18.65
N ALA A 415 -32.82 -9.09 -19.53
CA ALA A 415 -32.72 -9.32 -20.97
C ALA A 415 -31.53 -8.59 -21.58
N LYS A 416 -31.24 -7.38 -21.09
CA LYS A 416 -30.07 -6.58 -21.51
C LYS A 416 -28.83 -6.86 -20.67
N LEU A 417 -28.98 -7.56 -19.55
CA LEU A 417 -27.95 -7.75 -18.53
C LEU A 417 -27.34 -6.43 -18.06
N THR A 418 -28.21 -5.44 -17.83
CA THR A 418 -27.83 -4.14 -17.27
C THR A 418 -28.32 -4.03 -15.84
N GLY A 419 -27.65 -3.20 -15.05
CA GLY A 419 -28.08 -2.95 -13.68
C GLY A 419 -27.20 -1.96 -12.94
N THR A 420 -27.35 -1.96 -11.63
CA THR A 420 -26.63 -1.07 -10.72
C THR A 420 -25.10 -1.17 -10.85
N PHE A 421 -24.56 -2.36 -11.17
CA PHE A 421 -23.13 -2.56 -11.43
C PHE A 421 -22.59 -1.64 -12.55
N ASP A 422 -23.41 -1.25 -13.53
CA ASP A 422 -22.98 -0.38 -14.63
C ASP A 422 -22.73 1.05 -14.16
N LYS A 423 -23.32 1.45 -13.03
CA LYS A 423 -23.14 2.79 -12.46
C LYS A 423 -21.70 3.05 -12.02
N LEU A 424 -20.89 2.02 -11.74
CA LEU A 424 -19.45 2.19 -11.47
C LEU A 424 -18.68 2.74 -12.68
N ALA A 425 -19.16 2.49 -13.90
CA ALA A 425 -18.57 3.00 -15.12
C ALA A 425 -19.25 4.29 -15.60
N ALA A 426 -20.58 4.36 -15.46
CA ALA A 426 -21.41 5.45 -15.99
C ALA A 426 -21.51 6.67 -15.06
N ASN A 427 -21.12 6.55 -13.78
CA ASN A 427 -21.16 7.63 -12.82
C ASN A 427 -19.77 7.82 -12.17
N LEU A 428 -19.15 8.98 -12.41
CA LEU A 428 -17.80 9.29 -11.97
C LEU A 428 -17.67 9.31 -10.44
N LEU A 429 -18.72 9.69 -9.70
CA LEU A 429 -18.74 9.61 -8.23
C LEU A 429 -18.47 8.17 -7.78
N TYR A 430 -19.23 7.20 -8.29
CA TYR A 430 -19.04 5.79 -7.90
C TYR A 430 -17.73 5.20 -8.44
N GLY A 431 -17.28 5.67 -9.61
CA GLY A 431 -15.97 5.31 -10.16
C GLY A 431 -14.80 5.76 -9.27
N VAL A 432 -14.87 6.97 -8.69
CA VAL A 432 -13.88 7.49 -7.74
C VAL A 432 -13.99 6.79 -6.39
N GLN A 433 -15.20 6.67 -5.84
CA GLN A 433 -15.44 6.02 -4.56
C GLN A 433 -14.94 4.57 -4.54
N SER A 434 -15.18 3.80 -5.61
CA SER A 434 -14.71 2.42 -5.71
C SER A 434 -13.19 2.33 -5.79
N ALA A 435 -12.51 3.28 -6.46
CA ALA A 435 -11.05 3.32 -6.51
C ALA A 435 -10.43 3.68 -5.14
N LEU A 436 -11.03 4.65 -4.43
CA LEU A 436 -10.63 5.03 -3.08
C LEU A 436 -10.85 3.91 -2.08
N TRP A 437 -12.00 3.22 -2.14
CA TRP A 437 -12.24 2.03 -1.34
C TRP A 437 -11.19 0.95 -1.61
N TYR A 438 -10.90 0.64 -2.87
CA TYR A 438 -9.92 -0.40 -3.20
C TYR A 438 -8.51 -0.04 -2.70
N TRP A 439 -8.17 1.25 -2.70
CA TRP A 439 -6.89 1.76 -2.17
C TRP A 439 -6.68 1.45 -0.68
N ILE A 440 -7.75 1.56 0.13
CA ILE A 440 -7.69 1.32 1.58
C ILE A 440 -7.99 -0.13 1.99
N GLU A 441 -8.93 -0.79 1.32
CA GLU A 441 -9.59 -2.04 1.76
C GLU A 441 -9.57 -3.15 0.69
N GLY A 442 -8.91 -2.95 -0.45
CA GLY A 442 -8.83 -3.94 -1.54
C GLY A 442 -8.00 -5.19 -1.20
N ASN A 443 -7.30 -5.77 -2.19
CA ASN A 443 -6.50 -7.00 -2.03
C ASN A 443 -5.18 -6.81 -1.23
N GLY A 444 -5.25 -6.13 -0.08
CA GLY A 444 -4.14 -5.73 0.78
C GLY A 444 -4.01 -4.22 0.90
N LYS A 445 -3.21 -3.74 1.86
CA LYS A 445 -2.95 -2.30 2.08
C LYS A 445 -2.16 -1.71 0.91
N VAL A 446 -2.82 -1.34 -0.18
CA VAL A 446 -2.16 -0.71 -1.35
C VAL A 446 -1.42 0.55 -0.89
N TYR A 447 -2.05 1.35 -0.02
CA TYR A 447 -1.44 2.51 0.60
C TYR A 447 -0.15 2.22 1.38
N ALA A 448 -0.04 1.05 2.04
CA ALA A 448 1.16 0.71 2.79
C ALA A 448 2.37 0.40 1.88
N ASN A 449 2.11 -0.09 0.66
CA ASN A 449 3.18 -0.22 -0.34
C ASN A 449 3.66 1.14 -0.83
N ALA A 450 2.74 2.12 -0.94
CA ALA A 450 3.09 3.49 -1.27
C ALA A 450 3.91 4.17 -0.17
N ASP A 451 3.61 3.91 1.11
CA ASP A 451 4.41 4.40 2.25
C ASP A 451 5.86 3.87 2.23
N SER A 452 6.10 2.76 1.53
CA SER A 452 7.43 2.19 1.32
C SER A 452 8.02 2.49 -0.07
N ASP A 453 7.38 3.37 -0.85
CA ASP A 453 7.70 3.70 -2.24
C ASP A 453 7.88 2.46 -3.17
N ASN A 454 7.12 1.39 -2.89
CA ASN A 454 7.31 0.07 -3.49
C ASN A 454 6.32 -0.17 -4.63
N VAL A 455 6.68 0.25 -5.84
CA VAL A 455 5.82 0.09 -7.04
C VAL A 455 5.55 -1.38 -7.40
N ILE A 456 6.49 -2.29 -7.13
CA ILE A 456 6.32 -3.73 -7.37
C ILE A 456 5.25 -4.30 -6.43
N GLY A 457 5.33 -3.92 -5.15
CA GLY A 457 4.36 -4.29 -4.14
C GLY A 457 2.97 -3.73 -4.43
N ALA A 458 2.89 -2.43 -4.76
CA ALA A 458 1.66 -1.77 -5.14
C ALA A 458 1.00 -2.43 -6.35
N THR A 459 1.78 -2.73 -7.41
CA THR A 459 1.29 -3.41 -8.61
C THR A 459 0.71 -4.79 -8.29
N LYS A 460 1.40 -5.57 -7.45
CA LYS A 460 0.92 -6.90 -7.04
C LYS A 460 -0.37 -6.81 -6.23
N ALA A 461 -0.45 -5.89 -5.28
CA ALA A 461 -1.66 -5.68 -4.47
C ALA A 461 -2.85 -5.29 -5.35
N ILE A 462 -2.60 -4.56 -6.43
CA ILE A 462 -3.61 -4.06 -7.36
C ILE A 462 -4.10 -5.11 -8.36
N ASN A 463 -3.21 -5.94 -8.89
CA ASN A 463 -3.53 -6.86 -9.99
C ASN A 463 -3.51 -8.34 -9.61
N GLY A 464 -3.10 -8.68 -8.38
CA GLY A 464 -2.75 -10.05 -7.99
C GLY A 464 -1.47 -10.58 -8.67
N GLY A 465 -0.83 -9.76 -9.52
CA GLY A 465 0.34 -10.10 -10.33
C GLY A 465 1.06 -8.85 -10.81
N TYR A 466 1.91 -8.97 -11.83
CA TYR A 466 2.79 -7.90 -12.28
C TYR A 466 2.42 -7.34 -13.67
N ASN A 467 1.17 -7.52 -14.09
CA ASN A 467 0.70 -7.05 -15.40
C ASN A 467 0.80 -5.53 -15.50
N GLY A 468 1.52 -5.04 -16.51
CA GLY A 468 1.69 -3.61 -16.77
C GLY A 468 2.62 -2.91 -15.78
N LEU A 469 3.53 -3.65 -15.14
CA LEU A 469 4.50 -3.11 -14.19
C LEU A 469 5.37 -2.02 -14.82
N GLU A 470 5.77 -2.17 -16.08
CA GLU A 470 6.62 -1.19 -16.77
C GLU A 470 5.96 0.20 -16.83
N ASN A 471 4.68 0.25 -17.21
CA ASN A 471 3.94 1.52 -17.29
C ASN A 471 3.74 2.12 -15.89
N ARG A 472 3.43 1.29 -14.89
CA ARG A 472 3.25 1.73 -13.50
C ARG A 472 4.55 2.31 -12.93
N ASP A 473 5.68 1.68 -13.21
CA ASP A 473 7.00 2.16 -12.81
C ASP A 473 7.31 3.51 -13.46
N ASN A 474 7.12 3.64 -14.78
CA ASN A 474 7.32 4.90 -15.49
C ASN A 474 6.45 6.03 -14.92
N TYR A 475 5.17 5.78 -14.69
CA TYR A 475 4.27 6.79 -14.11
C TYR A 475 4.62 7.12 -12.66
N THR A 476 5.09 6.14 -11.88
CA THR A 476 5.54 6.41 -10.50
C THR A 476 6.80 7.29 -10.51
N LYS A 477 7.74 7.04 -11.42
CA LYS A 477 8.95 7.87 -11.60
C LYS A 477 8.61 9.31 -11.98
N ASN A 478 7.66 9.50 -12.89
CA ASN A 478 7.15 10.84 -13.21
C ASN A 478 6.47 11.48 -11.99
N ALA A 479 5.64 10.74 -11.27
CA ALA A 479 4.95 11.24 -10.09
C ALA A 479 5.89 11.67 -8.95
N ARG A 480 7.11 11.15 -8.89
CA ARG A 480 8.08 11.58 -7.87
C ARG A 480 8.68 12.97 -8.12
N GLN A 481 8.73 13.41 -9.37
CA GLN A 481 9.36 14.67 -9.76
C GLN A 481 8.57 15.88 -9.24
N GLU A 482 9.20 17.05 -9.27
CA GLU A 482 8.59 18.34 -8.92
C GLU A 482 7.35 18.66 -9.77
N SER A 483 7.43 18.46 -11.09
CA SER A 483 6.29 18.62 -12.02
C SER A 483 5.19 17.57 -11.83
N GLY A 484 5.50 16.49 -11.10
CA GLY A 484 4.56 15.47 -10.69
C GLY A 484 3.94 15.82 -9.33
N LEU A 485 4.19 14.98 -8.32
CA LEU A 485 3.59 15.09 -6.99
C LEU A 485 4.61 15.34 -5.88
N ASN A 486 5.76 15.95 -6.23
CA ASN A 486 6.72 16.51 -5.29
C ASN A 486 7.25 15.50 -4.25
N VAL A 487 7.39 14.22 -4.61
CA VAL A 487 7.90 13.20 -3.66
C VAL A 487 9.36 13.47 -3.28
N PHE A 488 10.20 13.86 -4.23
CA PHE A 488 11.59 14.19 -3.91
C PHE A 488 11.73 15.47 -3.09
N ASN A 489 10.90 16.49 -3.35
CA ASN A 489 10.85 17.68 -2.49
C ASN A 489 10.32 17.36 -1.10
N HIS A 490 9.35 16.45 -0.98
CA HIS A 490 8.91 15.89 0.30
C HIS A 490 10.06 15.18 1.04
N TYR A 491 10.81 14.30 0.37
CA TYR A 491 11.98 13.65 0.98
C TYR A 491 13.03 14.65 1.45
N LYS A 492 13.32 15.68 0.64
CA LYS A 492 14.25 16.74 1.00
C LYS A 492 13.80 17.47 2.27
N GLN A 493 12.57 17.97 2.29
CA GLN A 493 12.02 18.69 3.44
C GLN A 493 11.95 17.80 4.70
N MET A 494 11.57 16.53 4.56
CA MET A 494 11.51 15.54 5.64
C MET A 494 12.90 15.26 6.21
N HIS A 495 13.92 15.22 5.36
CA HIS A 495 15.30 15.04 5.82
C HIS A 495 15.87 16.30 6.47
N GLU A 496 15.56 17.50 5.96
CA GLU A 496 16.06 18.76 6.51
C GLU A 496 15.42 19.10 7.87
N ASN A 497 14.12 18.85 8.00
CA ASN A 497 13.30 19.36 9.11
C ASN A 497 12.71 18.27 10.01
N GLY A 498 12.70 17.00 9.58
CA GLY A 498 12.16 15.89 10.36
C GLY A 498 13.07 15.40 11.49
N THR A 499 12.54 14.47 12.27
CA THR A 499 13.24 13.72 13.32
C THR A 499 14.35 12.82 12.74
N GLU A 500 15.28 12.36 13.58
CA GLU A 500 16.34 11.44 13.13
C GLU A 500 15.79 10.14 12.51
N THR A 501 14.65 9.65 13.00
CA THR A 501 13.94 8.49 12.42
C THR A 501 13.42 8.79 11.01
N GLU A 502 12.87 9.98 10.79
CA GLU A 502 12.37 10.42 9.50
C GLU A 502 13.50 10.62 8.50
N LYS A 503 14.60 11.24 8.92
CA LYS A 503 15.84 11.35 8.12
C LYS A 503 16.35 9.98 7.68
N ALA A 504 16.49 9.05 8.63
CA ALA A 504 16.93 7.69 8.34
C ALA A 504 15.97 6.97 7.38
N THR A 505 14.67 7.24 7.49
CA THR A 505 13.64 6.71 6.59
C THR A 505 13.83 7.23 5.17
N VAL A 506 14.05 8.54 4.98
CA VAL A 506 14.33 9.13 3.66
C VAL A 506 15.56 8.49 3.02
N ILE A 507 16.68 8.38 3.75
CA ILE A 507 17.90 7.76 3.23
C ILE A 507 17.66 6.29 2.84
N LYS A 508 16.89 5.54 3.65
CA LYS A 508 16.51 4.16 3.33
C LYS A 508 15.68 4.06 2.04
N LEU A 509 14.69 4.95 1.86
CA LEU A 509 13.86 4.98 0.66
C LEU A 509 14.68 5.33 -0.58
N LEU A 510 15.53 6.35 -0.52
CA LEU A 510 16.41 6.72 -1.63
C LEU A 510 17.39 5.59 -1.99
N LYS A 511 18.00 4.93 -1.00
CA LYS A 511 18.84 3.73 -1.21
C LYS A 511 18.06 2.57 -1.86
N PHE A 512 16.80 2.40 -1.51
CA PHE A 512 15.93 1.41 -2.14
C PHE A 512 15.67 1.77 -3.62
N LEU A 513 15.41 3.04 -3.93
CA LEU A 513 15.13 3.50 -5.30
C LEU A 513 16.32 3.42 -6.25
N VAL A 514 17.56 3.65 -5.78
CA VAL A 514 18.76 3.61 -6.65
C VAL A 514 19.28 2.18 -6.90
N LYS A 515 18.76 1.19 -6.18
CA LYS A 515 19.15 -0.22 -6.32
C LYS A 515 18.54 -0.85 -7.57
N ASP A 516 19.30 -1.68 -8.26
CA ASP A 516 18.75 -2.54 -9.30
C ASP A 516 17.74 -3.52 -8.70
N ASN A 517 16.50 -3.43 -9.18
CA ASN A 517 15.40 -4.29 -8.74
C ASN A 517 14.63 -4.75 -9.97
N LYS A 518 14.98 -5.95 -10.44
CA LYS A 518 14.47 -6.52 -11.68
C LYS A 518 13.27 -7.42 -11.42
N LYS A 519 12.18 -7.20 -12.15
CA LYS A 519 10.97 -8.02 -12.08
C LYS A 519 10.37 -8.21 -13.47
N ALA A 520 9.91 -9.43 -13.76
CA ALA A 520 9.19 -9.69 -14.99
C ALA A 520 7.84 -8.97 -14.98
N ASP A 521 7.55 -8.23 -16.06
CA ASP A 521 6.19 -7.80 -16.34
C ASP A 521 5.33 -9.04 -16.63
N GLY A 522 4.10 -9.05 -16.13
CA GLY A 522 3.17 -10.13 -16.42
C GLY A 522 2.66 -10.09 -17.87
N ILE A 523 2.84 -8.98 -18.58
CA ILE A 523 2.52 -8.84 -20.01
C ILE A 523 3.77 -9.15 -20.85
N LYS A 524 3.63 -10.06 -21.81
CA LYS A 524 4.67 -10.33 -22.83
C LYS A 524 4.56 -9.32 -23.97
N LYS A 525 5.68 -8.76 -24.42
CA LYS A 525 5.76 -7.93 -25.63
C LYS A 525 6.38 -8.74 -26.77
N ASN A 526 5.68 -8.85 -27.90
CA ASN A 526 6.11 -9.66 -29.05
C ASN A 526 6.50 -11.10 -28.66
N GLY A 527 5.73 -11.71 -27.74
CA GLY A 527 5.97 -13.06 -27.24
C GLY A 527 7.11 -13.21 -26.23
N LYS A 528 7.86 -12.15 -25.93
CA LYS A 528 8.98 -12.17 -24.98
C LYS A 528 8.58 -11.57 -23.63
N THR A 529 9.09 -12.17 -22.56
CA THR A 529 8.97 -11.62 -21.20
C THR A 529 9.77 -10.33 -21.10
N VAL A 530 9.12 -9.25 -20.65
CA VAL A 530 9.78 -7.98 -20.38
C VAL A 530 10.31 -7.99 -18.95
N ILE A 531 11.58 -7.65 -18.74
CA ILE A 531 12.16 -7.49 -17.40
C ILE A 531 12.24 -5.99 -17.10
N VAL A 532 11.45 -5.54 -16.14
CA VAL A 532 11.40 -4.16 -15.67
C VAL A 532 12.42 -3.99 -14.56
N ASN A 533 13.28 -2.97 -14.67
CA ASN A 533 14.17 -2.56 -13.58
C ASN A 533 13.60 -1.29 -12.95
N THR A 534 13.12 -1.37 -11.70
CA THR A 534 12.46 -0.25 -11.03
C THR A 534 13.44 0.75 -10.41
N LYS A 535 14.73 0.65 -10.74
CA LYS A 535 15.74 1.65 -10.38
C LYS A 535 15.31 3.03 -10.89
N ASP A 536 15.34 4.02 -10.01
CA ASP A 536 15.04 5.42 -10.30
C ASP A 536 16.33 6.24 -10.21
N THR A 537 16.88 6.61 -11.37
CA THR A 537 18.14 7.37 -11.45
C THR A 537 18.00 8.79 -10.91
N ASN A 538 16.78 9.34 -10.88
CA ASN A 538 16.52 10.70 -10.38
C ASN A 538 16.61 10.77 -8.85
N ALA A 539 16.59 9.62 -8.16
CA ALA A 539 16.83 9.55 -6.71
C ALA A 539 18.32 9.69 -6.33
N GLN A 540 19.24 9.40 -7.25
CA GLN A 540 20.69 9.39 -6.94
C GLN A 540 21.24 10.77 -6.56
N PRO A 541 20.95 11.86 -7.31
CA PRO A 541 21.45 13.19 -6.93
C PRO A 541 20.98 13.61 -5.53
N LEU A 542 19.74 13.31 -5.17
CA LEU A 542 19.20 13.63 -3.85
C LEU A 542 19.83 12.74 -2.76
N LEU A 543 20.07 11.45 -3.05
CA LEU A 543 20.80 10.59 -2.13
C LEU A 543 22.22 11.11 -1.88
N ASP A 544 22.93 11.50 -2.94
CA ASP A 544 24.28 12.05 -2.86
C ASP A 544 24.30 13.39 -2.11
N GLU A 545 23.24 14.20 -2.21
CA GLU A 545 23.05 15.44 -1.47
C GLU A 545 22.88 15.18 0.03
N LEU A 546 22.00 14.25 0.40
CA LEU A 546 21.55 14.04 1.78
C LEU A 546 22.42 13.05 2.58
N ASP A 547 23.02 12.04 1.94
CA ASP A 547 23.87 11.01 2.59
C ASP A 547 25.35 11.44 2.66
N LYS A 548 25.61 12.74 2.82
CA LYS A 548 26.97 13.25 3.03
C LYS A 548 27.36 13.16 4.51
N PRO A 549 28.57 12.68 4.84
CA PRO A 549 29.09 12.82 6.20
C PRO A 549 29.22 14.31 6.52
N VAL A 550 28.62 14.74 7.63
CA VAL A 550 28.66 16.14 8.10
C VAL A 550 30.13 16.57 8.20
N GLN A 551 30.58 17.43 7.27
CA GLN A 551 31.85 18.12 7.41
C GLN A 551 31.72 19.08 8.59
N LYS A 552 32.36 18.75 9.72
CA LYS A 552 32.51 19.68 10.84
C LYS A 552 33.35 20.87 10.37
N LYS A 553 32.70 22.03 10.21
CA LYS A 553 33.37 23.34 10.17
C LYS A 553 33.84 23.72 11.55
#